data_AF-A0A452XVG5-F1
#
_entry.id   AF-A0A452XVG5-F1
#
_cell.length_a   1.000
_cell.length_b   1.000
_cell.length_c   1.000
_cell.angle_alpha   90.00
_cell.angle_beta   90.00
_cell.angle_gamma   90.00
#
_symmetry.space_group_name_H-M   'P 1'
#
loop_
_entity.id
_entity.type
_entity.pdbx_description
1 polymer ?
#
loop_
_entity_poly.entity_id
_entity_poly.type
_entity_poly.pdbx_seq_one_letter_code
_entity_poly.pdbx_strand_id
1 'polypeptide(L)' 'MVGSARVLLVAAVVGFLATTACGAAQRDYAAALTKSLLYFEAQRSGRLPPTHRVQWRGNSALKD' A
#
# COMPACT_ATOMS: atom_id res chain seq x y z
N MET A 1 -46.24 18.41 -4.42
CA MET A 1 -45.27 17.93 -5.43
C MET A 1 -43.82 18.33 -5.15
N VAL A 2 -43.53 19.47 -4.50
CA VAL A 2 -42.15 19.95 -4.23
C VAL A 2 -41.44 19.24 -3.05
N GLY A 3 -42.19 18.80 -2.03
CA GLY A 3 -41.61 18.17 -0.83
C GLY A 3 -41.01 16.79 -1.08
N SER A 4 -41.67 15.97 -1.90
CA SER A 4 -41.22 14.62 -2.27
C SER A 4 -39.92 14.63 -3.09
N ALA A 5 -39.72 15.63 -3.96
CA ALA A 5 -38.49 15.78 -4.73
C ALA A 5 -37.27 16.11 -3.85
N ARG A 6 -37.45 16.93 -2.80
CA ARG A 6 -36.36 17.28 -1.85
C ARG A 6 -35.94 16.08 -1.00
N VAL A 7 -36.90 15.25 -0.57
CA VAL A 7 -36.61 14.03 0.20
C VAL A 7 -35.83 13.01 -0.65
N LEU A 8 -36.22 12.84 -1.92
CA LEU A 8 -35.50 11.95 -2.85
C LEU A 8 -34.08 12.44 -3.14
N LEU A 9 -33.88 13.75 -3.29
CA LEU A 9 -32.56 14.34 -3.48
C LEU A 9 -31.65 14.07 -2.27
N VAL A 10 -32.15 14.30 -1.06
CA VAL A 10 -31.37 14.06 0.17
C VAL A 10 -31.04 12.57 0.32
N ALA A 11 -31.99 11.67 0.06
CA ALA A 11 -31.75 10.23 0.12
C ALA A 11 -30.70 9.77 -0.92
N ALA A 12 -30.73 10.33 -2.13
CA ALA A 12 -29.73 10.03 -3.17
C ALA A 12 -28.33 10.52 -2.76
N VAL A 13 -28.22 11.72 -2.18
CA VAL A 13 -26.94 12.27 -1.71
C VAL A 13 -26.39 11.46 -0.53
N VAL A 14 -27.23 11.09 0.44
CA VAL A 14 -26.83 10.27 1.58
C VAL A 14 -26.43 8.85 1.11
N GLY A 15 -27.16 8.26 0.17
CA GLY A 15 -26.81 6.98 -0.43
C GLY A 15 -25.47 7.03 -1.18
N PHE A 16 -25.24 8.08 -1.96
CA PHE A 16 -23.97 8.28 -2.68
C PHE A 16 -22.79 8.44 -1.71
N LEU A 17 -22.96 9.23 -0.65
CA LEU A 17 -21.94 9.42 0.39
C LEU A 17 -21.66 8.15 1.21
N ALA A 18 -22.66 7.29 1.41
CA ALA A 18 -22.48 6.02 2.13
C ALA A 18 -21.63 5.01 1.32
N THR A 19 -21.73 5.02 -0.02
CA THR A 19 -20.96 4.10 -0.88
C THR A 19 -19.46 4.39 -0.93
N THR A 20 -19.02 5.62 -0.65
CA THR A 20 -17.59 5.98 -0.64
C THR A 20 -16.90 5.71 0.70
N ALA A 21 -17.66 5.54 1.79
CA ALA A 21 -17.13 5.36 3.13
C ALA A 21 -16.71 3.90 3.44
N CYS A 22 -17.22 2.92 2.70
CA CYS A 22 -16.97 1.49 2.96
C CYS A 22 -15.81 0.95 2.10
N GLY A 23 -14.67 1.63 2.16
CA GLY A 23 -13.45 1.27 1.42
C GLY A 23 -12.26 0.97 2.32
N ALA A 24 -12.48 0.40 3.51
CA ALA A 24 -11.38 -0.02 4.37
C ALA A 24 -10.81 -1.35 3.88
N ALA A 25 -10.00 -1.31 2.82
CA ALA A 25 -9.19 -2.46 2.42
C ALA A 25 -8.32 -2.87 3.62
N GLN A 26 -8.48 -4.12 4.08
CA GLN A 26 -7.64 -4.67 5.12
C GLN A 26 -6.19 -4.64 4.63
N ARG A 27 -5.36 -3.83 5.27
CA ARG A 27 -3.94 -3.69 4.89
C ARG A 27 -3.18 -4.90 5.41
N ASP A 28 -2.51 -5.61 4.52
CA ASP A 28 -1.59 -6.67 4.90
C ASP A 28 -0.27 -6.05 5.39
N TYR A 29 -0.23 -5.74 6.69
CA TYR A 29 0.96 -5.18 7.33
C TYR A 29 2.14 -6.15 7.35
N ALA A 30 1.90 -7.46 7.32
CA ALA A 30 2.97 -8.45 7.25
C ALA A 30 3.69 -8.37 5.89
N ALA A 31 2.93 -8.28 4.80
CA ALA A 31 3.47 -8.07 3.47
C ALA A 31 4.13 -6.69 3.32
N ALA A 32 3.59 -5.65 3.95
CA ALA A 32 4.21 -4.32 3.95
C ALA A 32 5.56 -4.32 4.67
N LEU A 33 5.61 -4.86 5.90
CA LEU A 33 6.83 -4.96 6.70
C LEU A 33 7.91 -5.76 5.98
N THR A 34 7.53 -6.91 5.39
CA THR A 34 8.46 -7.76 4.64
C THR A 34 9.11 -7.01 3.48
N LYS A 35 8.33 -6.21 2.73
CA LYS A 35 8.85 -5.38 1.63
C LYS A 35 9.75 -4.24 2.15
N SER A 36 9.40 -3.61 3.25
CA SER A 36 10.23 -2.57 3.87
C SER A 36 11.61 -3.12 4.27
N LEU A 37 11.68 -4.34 4.81
CA LEU A 37 12.96 -4.97 5.13
C LEU A 37 13.75 -5.35 3.85
N LEU A 38 13.07 -5.86 2.83
CA LEU A 38 13.70 -6.16 1.53
C LEU A 38 14.28 -4.90 0.85
N TYR A 39 13.65 -3.73 1.03
CA TYR A 39 14.19 -2.46 0.52
C TYR A 39 15.57 -2.15 1.12
N PHE A 40 15.73 -2.31 2.44
CA PHE A 40 17.03 -2.07 3.09
C PHE A 40 18.06 -3.15 2.73
N GLU A 41 17.66 -4.41 2.59
CA GLU A 41 18.55 -5.47 2.10
C GLU A 41 19.06 -5.17 0.70
N ALA A 42 18.19 -4.64 -0.17
CA ALA A 42 18.59 -4.21 -1.49
C ALA A 42 19.68 -3.15 -1.38
N GLN A 43 19.55 -2.13 -0.53
CA GLN A 43 20.51 -1.02 -0.46
C GLN A 43 21.92 -1.36 0.07
N ARG A 44 22.17 -2.58 0.52
CA ARG A 44 23.48 -2.99 1.04
C ARG A 44 24.59 -2.82 -0.02
N SER A 45 25.73 -2.28 0.42
CA SER A 45 27.00 -2.22 -0.33
C SER A 45 27.98 -3.28 0.20
N GLY A 46 29.10 -3.47 -0.50
CA GLY A 46 30.12 -4.43 -0.11
C GLY A 46 29.83 -5.84 -0.62
N ARG A 47 30.43 -6.83 0.06
CA ARG A 47 30.19 -8.25 -0.25
C ARG A 47 28.84 -8.69 0.33
N LEU A 48 27.95 -9.16 -0.53
CA LEU A 48 26.66 -9.70 -0.13
C LEU A 48 26.82 -11.10 0.45
N PRO A 49 26.05 -11.45 1.50
CA PRO A 49 26.02 -12.81 2.02
C PRO A 49 25.39 -13.77 1.00
N PRO A 50 25.79 -15.05 0.99
CA PRO A 50 25.26 -16.05 0.06
C PRO A 50 23.75 -16.32 0.25
N THR A 51 23.21 -15.99 1.42
CA THR A 51 21.79 -16.15 1.77
C THR A 51 20.95 -14.88 1.52
N HIS A 52 21.48 -13.87 0.83
CA HIS A 52 20.71 -12.66 0.53
C HIS A 52 19.49 -12.96 -0.36
N ARG A 53 18.38 -12.26 -0.12
CA ARG A 53 17.09 -12.54 -0.77
C ARG A 53 16.93 -11.82 -2.12
N VAL A 54 17.67 -10.74 -2.33
CA VAL A 54 17.52 -9.84 -3.49
C VAL A 54 18.38 -10.31 -4.67
N GLN A 55 17.84 -11.25 -5.46
CA GLN A 55 18.60 -12.01 -6.49
C GLN A 55 19.24 -11.17 -7.62
N TRP A 56 18.76 -9.95 -7.85
CA TRP A 56 19.31 -9.06 -8.87
C TRP A 56 20.48 -8.21 -8.36
N ARG A 57 20.79 -8.24 -7.05
CA ARG A 57 21.94 -7.52 -6.48
C ARG A 57 23.18 -8.39 -6.50
N GLY A 58 24.34 -7.73 -6.62
CA GLY A 58 25.66 -8.35 -6.52
C GLY A 58 26.59 -7.55 -5.61
N ASN A 59 27.80 -8.06 -5.43
CA ASN A 59 28.84 -7.38 -4.66
C ASN A 59 29.18 -6.03 -5.30
N SER A 60 29.29 -4.98 -4.49
CA SER A 60 29.60 -3.62 -4.95
C SER A 60 30.56 -2.93 -3.98
N ALA A 61 31.20 -1.83 -4.40
CA ALA A 61 32.05 -0.98 -3.54
C ALA A 61 33.11 -1.77 -2.71
N LEU A 62 33.75 -2.78 -3.29
CA LEU A 62 34.69 -3.65 -2.55
C LEU A 62 36.06 -3.01 -2.25
N LYS A 63 36.32 -1.82 -2.81
CA LYS A 63 37.59 -1.10 -2.70
C LYS A 63 37.37 0.38 -2.36
N ASP A 64 36.18 0.70 -1.86
CA ASP A 64 35.79 2.05 -1.44
C ASP A 64 36.31 2.34 -0.03
#